data_AF-A0A8S3WZB0-F1
#
_entry.id   AF-A0A8S3WZB0-F1
#
_cell.length_a   1.000
_cell.length_b   1.000
_cell.length_c   1.000
_cell.angle_alpha   90.00
_cell.angle_beta   90.00
_cell.angle_gamma   90.00
#
_symmetry.space_group_name_H-M   'P 1'
#
loop_
_entity.id
_entity.type
_entity.pdbx_description
1 polymer ?
#
loop_
_entity_poly.entity_id
_entity_poly.type
_entity_poly.pdbx_seq_one_letter_code
_entity_poly.pdbx_strand_id
1 'polypeptide(L)'
;MKDDIKVQIEYCGACDYGGHCLALANAIKKSTTNASVICKKGRKGSFEILLNDKLIYSKLQTMALPDYEEVVNVVLDVSNGGEPRVIKGQQPINCAIS
;
A
#
# COMPACT_ATOMS: atom_id res chain seq x y z
N MET A 1 7.57 -24.24 0.67
CA MET A 1 6.95 -23.38 -0.37
C MET A 1 6.90 -21.99 0.23
N LYS A 2 7.67 -21.03 -0.30
CA LYS A 2 7.68 -19.66 0.21
C LYS A 2 6.46 -18.97 -0.41
N ASP A 3 5.48 -18.65 0.42
CA ASP A 3 4.31 -17.88 -0.02
C ASP A 3 4.81 -16.49 -0.45
N ASP A 4 4.79 -16.21 -1.76
CA ASP A 4 5.25 -14.93 -2.29
C ASP A 4 4.14 -13.91 -2.07
N ILE A 5 4.31 -13.03 -1.08
CA ILE A 5 3.29 -12.06 -0.72
C ILE A 5 3.18 -11.04 -1.84
N LYS A 6 2.02 -11.01 -2.51
CA LYS A 6 1.81 -10.12 -3.64
C LYS A 6 1.12 -8.84 -3.19
N VAL A 7 1.83 -7.72 -3.25
CA VAL A 7 1.30 -6.40 -2.94
C VAL A 7 1.05 -5.64 -4.23
N GLN A 8 -0.20 -5.36 -4.56
CA GLN A 8 -0.57 -4.56 -5.71
C GLN A 8 -1.02 -3.18 -5.27
N ILE A 9 -0.37 -2.15 -5.79
CA ILE A 9 -0.70 -0.76 -5.50
C ILE A 9 -1.29 -0.17 -6.77
N GLU A 10 -2.59 0.07 -6.76
CA GLU A 10 -3.27 0.79 -7.82
C GLU A 10 -3.26 2.30 -7.51
N TYR A 11 -2.67 3.11 -8.38
CA TYR A 11 -2.59 4.55 -8.19
C TYR A 11 -2.93 5.30 -9.47
N CYS A 12 -3.34 6.56 -9.34
CA CYS A 12 -3.57 7.42 -10.49
C CYS A 12 -2.28 7.62 -11.29
N GLY A 13 -2.18 6.99 -12.46
CA GLY A 13 -1.02 7.10 -13.35
C GLY A 13 -0.87 8.48 -13.99
N ALA A 14 -1.93 9.30 -14.00
CA ALA A 14 -1.90 10.68 -14.46
C ALA A 14 -1.48 11.67 -13.35
N CYS A 15 -1.29 11.19 -12.12
CA CYS A 15 -0.79 11.97 -10.99
C CYS A 15 0.62 11.52 -10.63
N ASP A 16 1.38 12.38 -9.94
CA ASP A 16 2.76 12.12 -9.51
C ASP A 16 2.86 11.11 -8.34
N TYR A 17 1.91 10.16 -8.21
CA TYR A 17 1.91 9.15 -7.15
C TYR A 17 2.88 7.99 -7.41
N GLY A 18 3.61 7.99 -8.53
CA GLY A 18 4.62 6.99 -8.83
C GLY A 18 5.72 6.93 -7.76
N GLY A 19 6.14 8.08 -7.23
CA GLY A 19 7.14 8.16 -6.16
C GLY A 19 6.67 7.48 -4.87
N HIS A 20 5.40 7.65 -4.50
CA HIS A 20 4.79 7.02 -3.32
C HIS A 20 4.77 5.49 -3.45
N CYS A 21 4.40 4.96 -4.62
CA CYS A 21 4.42 3.53 -4.87
C CYS A 21 5.84 2.94 -4.72
N LEU A 22 6.85 3.61 -5.29
CA LEU A 22 8.24 3.17 -5.20
C LEU A 22 8.80 3.24 -3.78
N ALA A 23 8.43 4.28 -3.02
CA ALA A 23 8.84 4.44 -1.62
C ALA A 23 8.29 3.30 -0.75
N LEU A 24 6.99 3.01 -0.88
CA LEU A 24 6.35 1.91 -0.18
C LEU A 24 6.93 0.56 -0.60
N ALA A 25 7.16 0.36 -1.90
CA ALA A 25 7.79 -0.86 -2.42
C ALA A 25 9.16 -1.10 -1.81
N ASN A 26 9.98 -0.06 -1.67
CA ASN A 26 11.29 -0.16 -1.01
C ASN A 26 11.16 -0.46 0.49
N ALA A 27 10.22 0.17 1.20
CA ALA A 27 10.00 -0.06 2.62
C ALA A 27 9.59 -1.51 2.90
N ILE A 28 8.70 -2.06 2.07
CA ILE A 28 8.28 -3.47 2.13
C ILE A 28 9.46 -4.39 1.85
N LYS A 29 10.20 -4.17 0.76
CA LYS A 29 11.37 -4.99 0.39
C LYS A 29 12.47 -4.99 1.46
N LYS A 30 12.65 -3.87 2.17
CA LYS A 30 13.58 -3.77 3.30
C LYS A 30 13.17 -4.64 4.48
N SER A 31 11.86 -4.81 4.69
CA SER A 31 11.33 -5.57 5.83
C SER A 31 11.13 -7.05 5.52
N THR A 32 10.72 -7.37 4.29
CA THR A 32 10.57 -8.75 3.80
C THR A 32 11.04 -8.86 2.35
N THR A 33 11.97 -9.77 2.08
CA THR A 33 12.41 -10.09 0.72
C THR A 33 11.43 -11.03 0.01
N ASN A 34 10.42 -11.53 0.72
CA ASN A 34 9.43 -12.49 0.22
C ASN A 34 8.14 -11.82 -0.26
N ALA A 35 8.17 -10.50 -0.47
CA ALA A 35 7.04 -9.73 -0.99
C ALA A 35 7.35 -9.09 -2.35
N SER A 36 6.44 -9.29 -3.29
CA SER A 36 6.44 -8.72 -4.64
C SER A 36 5.50 -7.52 -4.70
N VAL A 37 6.06 -6.33 -4.88
CA VAL A 37 5.28 -5.08 -4.98
C VAL A 37 5.10 -4.67 -6.44
N ILE A 38 3.85 -4.49 -6.87
CA ILE A 38 3.46 -4.19 -8.24
C ILE A 38 2.70 -2.85 -8.26
N CYS A 39 3.28 -1.87 -8.93
CA CYS A 39 2.69 -0.56 -9.15
C CYS A 39 1.81 -0.59 -10.41
N LYS A 40 0.48 -0.53 -10.24
CA LYS A 40 -0.49 -0.49 -11.34
C LYS A 40 -1.08 0.91 -11.49
N LYS A 41 -1.12 1.42 -12.71
CA LYS A 41 -1.81 2.67 -13.01
C LYS A 41 -3.31 2.39 -13.13
N GLY A 42 -4.11 3.00 -12.26
CA GLY A 42 -5.57 2.86 -12.21
C GLY A 42 -6.32 4.18 -12.28
N ARG A 43 -7.42 4.27 -11.52
CA ARG A 43 -8.34 5.42 -11.57
C ARG A 43 -7.71 6.73 -11.09
N LYS A 44 -8.24 7.84 -11.61
CA LYS A 44 -7.75 9.19 -11.29
C LYS A 44 -7.98 9.52 -9.81
N GLY A 45 -6.98 10.08 -9.13
CA GLY A 45 -7.02 10.39 -7.69
C GLY A 45 -7.05 9.20 -6.72
N SER A 46 -7.02 7.95 -7.23
CA SER A 46 -7.11 6.73 -6.43
C SER A 46 -5.73 6.27 -5.97
N PHE A 47 -5.67 5.66 -4.78
CA PHE A 47 -4.49 5.00 -4.24
C PHE A 47 -4.96 3.83 -3.38
N GLU A 48 -4.98 2.64 -3.98
CA GLU A 48 -5.54 1.42 -3.44
C GLU A 48 -4.43 0.40 -3.28
N ILE A 49 -4.39 -0.28 -2.13
CA ILE A 49 -3.39 -1.31 -1.85
C ILE A 49 -4.12 -2.62 -1.65
N LEU A 50 -3.75 -3.60 -2.46
CA LEU A 50 -4.20 -4.97 -2.37
C LEU A 50 -3.04 -5.86 -1.92
N LEU A 51 -3.32 -6.79 -1.03
CA LEU A 51 -2.38 -7.78 -0.54
C LEU A 51 -2.97 -9.17 -0.76
N ASN A 52 -2.29 -10.00 -1.55
CA ASN A 52 -2.82 -11.28 -2.02
C ASN A 52 -4.24 -11.15 -2.60
N ASP A 53 -4.41 -10.17 -3.51
CA ASP A 53 -5.68 -9.83 -4.16
C ASP A 53 -6.79 -9.31 -3.22
N LYS A 54 -6.51 -9.08 -1.93
CA LYS A 54 -7.43 -8.49 -0.96
C LYS A 54 -7.13 -7.02 -0.73
N LEU A 55 -8.12 -6.15 -0.91
CA LEU A 55 -8.00 -4.72 -0.64
C LEU A 55 -7.76 -4.46 0.85
N ILE A 56 -6.55 -4.02 1.21
CA ILE A 56 -6.19 -3.65 2.58
C ILE A 56 -6.28 -2.14 2.81
N TYR A 57 -6.27 -1.32 1.76
CA TYR A 57 -6.40 0.13 1.88
C TYR A 57 -7.02 0.77 0.64
N SER A 58 -7.82 1.82 0.84
CA SER A 58 -8.32 2.67 -0.23
C SER A 58 -8.30 4.13 0.17
N LYS A 59 -7.48 4.94 -0.51
CA LYS A 59 -7.46 6.39 -0.38
C LYS A 59 -8.81 7.03 -0.72
N LEU A 60 -9.60 6.42 -1.60
CA LEU A 60 -10.93 6.97 -1.92
C LEU A 60 -11.87 6.91 -0.72
N GLN A 61 -11.66 5.97 0.20
CA GLN A 61 -12.47 5.82 1.41
C GLN A 61 -11.97 6.71 2.55
N THR A 62 -10.65 6.80 2.73
CA THR A 62 -10.04 7.58 3.81
C THR A 62 -9.77 9.03 3.44
N MET A 63 -9.82 9.36 2.15
CA MET A 63 -9.38 10.64 1.55
C MET A 63 -7.90 10.97 1.80
N ALA A 64 -7.11 10.01 2.29
CA ALA A 64 -5.73 10.21 2.71
C ALA A 64 -4.78 9.17 2.09
N LEU A 65 -3.46 9.42 2.18
CA LEU A 65 -2.47 8.38 1.88
C LEU A 65 -2.32 7.43 3.08
N PRO A 66 -2.06 6.13 2.84
CA PRO A 66 -1.91 5.16 3.90
C PRO A 66 -0.63 5.41 4.68
N ASP A 67 -0.62 5.01 5.94
CA ASP A 67 0.61 4.95 6.71
C ASP A 67 1.51 3.82 6.20
N TYR A 68 2.73 4.14 5.77
CA TYR A 68 3.63 3.16 5.18
C TYR A 68 4.11 2.12 6.20
N GLU A 69 4.31 2.52 7.46
CA GLU A 69 4.76 1.62 8.51
C GLU A 69 3.66 0.61 8.85
N GLU A 70 2.40 1.05 8.84
CA GLU A 70 1.25 0.16 9.03
C GLU A 70 1.12 -0.86 7.88
N VAL A 71 1.25 -0.41 6.63
CA VAL A 71 1.25 -1.32 5.46
C VAL A 71 2.36 -2.37 5.59
N VAL A 72 3.59 -1.94 5.91
CA VAL A 72 4.74 -2.84 6.07
C VAL A 72 4.50 -3.86 7.18
N ASN A 73 3.95 -3.44 8.32
CA ASN A 73 3.59 -4.34 9.41
C ASN A 73 2.59 -5.40 8.97
N VAL A 74 1.54 -5.01 8.24
CA VAL A 74 0.55 -5.98 7.73
C VAL A 74 1.20 -6.94 6.73
N VAL A 75 2.04 -6.44 5.82
CA VAL A 75 2.76 -7.30 4.87
C VAL A 75 3.67 -8.29 5.59
N LEU A 76 4.36 -7.85 6.65
CA LEU A 76 5.20 -8.69 7.48
C LEU A 76 4.39 -9.74 8.23
N ASP A 77 3.25 -9.37 8.79
CA ASP A 77 2.32 -10.28 9.49
C ASP A 77 1.86 -11.42 8.56
N VAL A 78 1.40 -11.08 7.35
CA VAL A 78 1.02 -12.09 6.34
C VAL A 78 2.22 -12.91 5.89
N SER A 79 3.41 -12.30 5.77
CA SER A 79 4.65 -13.03 5.44
C SER A 79 5.02 -14.08 6.50
N ASN A 80 4.58 -13.90 7.75
CA ASN A 80 4.77 -14.85 8.85
C ASN A 80 3.64 -15.89 8.98
N GLY A 81 2.66 -15.88 8.07
CA GLY A 81 1.49 -16.77 8.08
C GLY A 81 0.25 -16.16 8.72
N GLY A 82 0.24 -14.85 8.99
CA GLY A 82 -0.95 -14.11 9.40
C GLY A 82 -1.91 -13.81 8.25
N GLU A 83 -3.00 -13.12 8.55
CA GLU A 83 -4.06 -12.80 7.59
C GLU A 83 -4.03 -11.32 7.17
N PRO A 84 -4.29 -11.00 5.88
CA PRO A 84 -4.35 -9.62 5.41
C PRO A 84 -5.48 -8.85 6.11
N ARG A 85 -5.12 -7.81 6.87
CA ARG A 85 -6.03 -6.90 7.56
C ARG A 85 -6.10 -5.54 6.88
N VAL A 86 -7.28 -4.92 6.96
CA VAL A 86 -7.50 -3.57 6.43
C VAL A 86 -6.81 -2.57 7.35
N ILE A 87 -5.94 -1.77 6.78
CA ILE A 87 -5.24 -0.70 7.49
C ILE A 87 -6.13 0.55 7.56
N LYS A 88 -6.09 1.20 8.72
CA LYS A 88 -6.84 2.44 8.98
C LYS A 88 -5.91 3.62 9.23
N GLY A 89 -4.63 3.36 9.48
CA GLY A 89 -3.59 4.37 9.57
C GLY A 89 -3.52 5.16 8.28
N GLN A 90 -3.57 6.47 8.44
CA GLN A 90 -3.48 7.43 7.37
C GLN A 90 -2.46 8.48 7.76
N GLN A 91 -1.67 8.93 6.80
CA GLN A 91 -0.80 10.07 7.02
C GLN A 91 -1.68 11.30 7.30
N PRO A 92 -1.32 12.15 8.29
CA PRO A 92 -2.10 13.33 8.61
C PRO A 92 -2.24 14.19 7.36
N ILE A 93 -3.49 14.38 6.92
CA ILE A 93 -3.79 15.33 5.87
C ILE A 93 -3.69 16.70 6.55
N ASN A 94 -2.55 17.38 6.42
CA ASN A 94 -2.52 18.83 6.64
C ASN A 94 -3.30 19.48 5.48
N CYS A 95 -4.63 19.33 5.50
CA CYS A 95 -5.55 20.14 4.71
C CYS A 95 -5.50 21.55 5.32
N ALA A 96 -4.47 22.30 4.96
CA ALA A 96 -4.52 23.75 5.03
C ALA A 96 -5.53 24.19 3.96
N ILE A 97 -6.74 24.44 4.39
CA ILE A 97 -7.73 25.23 3.64
C ILE A 97 -7.13 26.64 3.60
N SER A 98 -6.71 27.09 2.42
CA SER A 98 -6.47 28.51 2.11
C SER A 98 -7.54 29.00 1.16
#